data_AF-A0A4D4JB52-F1
#
_entry.id   AF-A0A4D4JB52-F1
#
_cell.length_a   1.000
_cell.length_b   1.000
_cell.length_c   1.000
_cell.angle_alpha   90.00
_cell.angle_beta   90.00
_cell.angle_gamma   90.00
#
_symmetry.space_group_name_H-M   'P 1'
#
loop_
_entity.id
_entity.type
_entity.pdbx_description
1 polymer ?
#
loop_
_entity_poly.entity_id
_entity_poly.type
_entity_poly.pdbx_seq_one_letter_code
_entity_poly.pdbx_strand_id
1 'polypeptide(L)'
;MTGLSAQVADRVGRLLHAEGFRPLPDVNDDGELIGTRLWRVRAGYVEYLALRPNGFAHAVRVWAAFDYRQPTEHGPVLEYRSGYVVNAVDWLLDSADAPASRLARPYAPPSAENLRRERDEGDGTG
;
A
#
# COMPACT_ATOMS: atom_id res chain seq x y z
N MET A 1 -18.67 -3.45 10.67
CA MET A 1 -18.02 -3.27 9.36
C MET A 1 -17.71 -4.65 8.79
N THR A 2 -18.18 -4.94 7.59
CA THR A 2 -17.96 -6.22 6.90
C THR A 2 -16.64 -6.17 6.14
N GLY A 3 -15.71 -7.07 6.48
CA GLY A 3 -14.46 -7.25 5.73
C GLY A 3 -14.71 -7.77 4.32
N LEU A 4 -13.62 -8.01 3.58
CA LEU A 4 -13.69 -8.64 2.26
C LEU A 4 -14.39 -9.99 2.34
N SER A 5 -15.27 -10.28 1.37
CA SER A 5 -15.79 -11.63 1.23
C SER A 5 -14.65 -12.60 0.92
N ALA A 6 -14.75 -13.84 1.40
CA ALA A 6 -13.72 -14.85 1.18
C ALA A 6 -13.38 -15.03 -0.31
N GLN A 7 -14.40 -14.94 -1.17
CA GLN A 7 -14.24 -15.03 -2.63
C GLN A 7 -13.40 -13.89 -3.20
N VAL A 8 -13.62 -12.65 -2.74
CA VAL A 8 -12.86 -11.49 -3.21
C VAL A 8 -11.43 -11.55 -2.68
N ALA A 9 -11.24 -11.89 -1.41
CA ALA A 9 -9.91 -12.05 -0.81
C ALA A 9 -9.06 -13.09 -1.55
N ASP A 10 -9.65 -14.25 -1.86
CA ASP A 10 -9.01 -15.34 -2.59
C ASP A 10 -8.65 -14.96 -4.05
N ARG A 11 -9.56 -14.26 -4.75
CA ARG A 11 -9.28 -13.73 -6.09
C ARG A 11 -8.13 -12.73 -6.08
N VAL A 12 -8.16 -11.77 -5.15
CA VAL A 12 -7.11 -10.75 -5.01
C VAL A 12 -5.77 -11.39 -4.65
N GLY A 13 -5.77 -12.35 -3.72
CA GLY A 13 -4.57 -13.08 -3.31
C GLY A 13 -3.91 -13.82 -4.47
N ARG A 14 -4.69 -14.55 -5.29
CA ARG A 14 -4.16 -15.23 -6.48
C ARG A 14 -3.57 -14.27 -7.50
N LEU A 15 -4.26 -13.16 -7.77
CA LEU A 15 -3.79 -12.14 -8.71
C LEU A 15 -2.45 -11.57 -8.27
N LEU A 16 -2.35 -11.13 -7.01
CA LEU A 16 -1.12 -10.57 -6.44
C LEU A 16 0.02 -11.61 -6.44
N HIS A 17 -0.28 -12.86 -6.14
CA HIS A 17 0.71 -13.93 -6.19
C HIS A 17 1.27 -14.15 -7.61
N ALA A 18 0.41 -14.18 -8.62
CA ALA A 18 0.80 -14.30 -10.04
C ALA A 18 1.65 -13.11 -10.49
N GLU A 19 1.34 -11.93 -9.96
CA GLU A 19 2.04 -10.67 -10.18
C GLU A 19 3.36 -10.53 -9.39
N GLY A 20 3.79 -11.60 -8.72
CA GLY A 20 5.07 -11.71 -8.04
C GLY A 20 5.10 -11.15 -6.62
N PHE A 21 3.95 -10.75 -6.05
CA PHE A 21 3.91 -10.30 -4.66
C PHE A 21 4.23 -11.42 -3.68
N ARG A 22 4.90 -11.03 -2.59
CA ARG A 22 5.22 -11.90 -1.46
C ARG A 22 4.66 -11.32 -0.16
N PRO A 23 3.93 -12.12 0.64
CA PRO A 23 3.35 -11.64 1.89
C PRO A 23 4.38 -11.58 3.01
N LEU A 24 4.18 -10.62 3.90
CA LEU A 24 4.84 -10.44 5.19
C LEU A 24 3.77 -10.03 6.21
N PRO A 25 3.89 -10.45 7.48
CA PRO A 25 3.08 -9.89 8.55
C PRO A 25 3.21 -8.37 8.59
N ASP A 26 2.09 -7.64 8.67
CA ASP A 26 2.12 -6.20 8.92
C ASP A 26 1.93 -5.97 10.42
N VAL A 27 2.99 -5.57 11.11
CA VAL A 27 2.98 -5.32 12.55
C VAL A 27 3.10 -3.83 12.84
N ASN A 28 2.41 -3.34 13.87
CA ASN A 28 2.61 -1.98 14.38
C ASN A 28 3.88 -1.92 15.26
N ASP A 29 4.20 -0.73 15.77
CA ASP A 29 5.38 -0.49 16.61
C ASP A 29 5.34 -1.27 17.94
N ASP A 30 4.14 -1.66 18.39
CA ASP A 30 3.91 -2.50 19.57
C ASP A 30 4.04 -4.01 19.26
N GLY A 31 4.29 -4.38 18.00
CA GLY A 31 4.43 -5.76 17.54
C GLY A 31 3.10 -6.48 17.27
N GLU A 32 1.98 -5.79 17.32
CA GLU A 32 0.66 -6.35 17.04
C GLU A 32 0.41 -6.51 15.54
N LEU A 33 -0.17 -7.64 15.14
CA LEU A 33 -0.54 -7.90 13.75
C LEU A 33 -1.75 -7.04 13.34
N ILE A 34 -1.50 -6.03 12.52
CA ILE A 34 -2.50 -5.07 12.00
C ILE A 34 -2.94 -5.37 10.56
N GLY A 35 -2.41 -6.43 9.95
CA GLY A 35 -2.79 -6.85 8.61
C GLY A 35 -1.73 -7.70 7.92
N THR A 36 -1.71 -7.60 6.59
CA THR A 36 -0.71 -8.29 5.75
C THR A 36 -0.08 -7.28 4.80
N ARG A 37 1.25 -7.23 4.80
CA ARG A 37 2.01 -6.43 3.85
C ARG A 37 2.45 -7.34 2.70
N LEU A 38 2.25 -6.90 1.48
CA LEU A 38 2.69 -7.59 0.28
C LEU A 38 3.73 -6.72 -0.40
N TRP A 39 4.79 -7.32 -0.93
CA TRP A 39 5.84 -6.58 -1.64
C TRP A 39 6.27 -7.29 -2.92
N ARG A 40 6.73 -6.52 -3.90
CA ARG A 40 7.48 -7.01 -5.07
C ARG A 40 8.54 -6.00 -5.50
N VAL A 41 9.62 -6.49 -6.08
CA VAL A 41 10.72 -5.66 -6.59
C VAL A 41 10.54 -5.42 -8.08
N ARG A 42 10.71 -4.17 -8.52
CA ARG A 42 10.72 -3.74 -9.92
C ARG A 42 12.05 -3.07 -10.26
N ALA A 43 12.25 -2.75 -11.53
CA ALA A 43 13.45 -2.04 -11.98
C ALA A 43 13.47 -0.60 -11.45
N GLY A 44 14.19 -0.38 -10.34
CA GLY A 44 14.42 0.93 -9.73
C GLY A 44 13.47 1.31 -8.58
N TYR A 45 12.46 0.49 -8.28
CA TYR A 45 11.53 0.74 -7.18
C TYR A 45 10.99 -0.56 -6.58
N VAL A 46 10.46 -0.48 -5.37
CA VAL A 46 9.74 -1.57 -4.71
C VAL A 46 8.28 -1.13 -4.56
N GLU A 47 7.36 -2.06 -4.79
CA GLU A 47 5.93 -1.83 -4.59
C GLU A 47 5.47 -2.56 -3.34
N TYR A 48 4.66 -1.89 -2.54
CA TYR A 48 4.12 -2.38 -1.27
C TYR A 48 2.61 -2.23 -1.28
N LEU A 49 1.93 -3.21 -0.71
CA LEU A 49 0.50 -3.19 -0.47
C LEU A 49 0.23 -3.68 0.95
N ALA A 50 -0.20 -2.79 1.83
CA ALA A 50 -0.65 -3.13 3.18
C ALA A 50 -2.16 -3.34 3.17
N LEU A 51 -2.60 -4.58 3.41
CA LEU A 51 -4.00 -4.99 3.47
C LEU A 51 -4.50 -4.97 4.92
N ARG A 52 -5.61 -4.28 5.15
CA ARG A 52 -6.28 -4.19 6.44
C ARG A 52 -7.44 -5.20 6.52
N PRO A 53 -7.75 -5.74 7.72
CA PRO A 53 -8.88 -6.68 7.89
C PRO A 53 -10.24 -6.12 7.46
N ASN A 54 -10.41 -4.80 7.50
CA ASN A 54 -11.64 -4.11 7.09
C ASN A 54 -11.79 -3.95 5.56
N GLY A 55 -10.87 -4.49 4.76
CA GLY A 55 -10.89 -4.40 3.29
C GLY A 55 -10.28 -3.11 2.73
N PHE A 56 -9.73 -2.25 3.58
CA PHE A 56 -8.92 -1.11 3.17
C PHE A 56 -7.49 -1.53 2.84
N ALA A 57 -6.84 -0.78 1.97
CA ALA A 57 -5.47 -1.03 1.57
C ALA A 57 -4.68 0.27 1.36
N HIS A 58 -3.39 0.20 1.63
CA HIS A 58 -2.41 1.23 1.30
C HIS A 58 -1.43 0.64 0.28
N ALA A 59 -1.39 1.23 -0.91
CA ALA A 59 -0.46 0.87 -1.97
C ALA A 59 0.62 1.95 -2.08
N VAL A 60 1.88 1.55 -2.15
CA VAL A 60 3.02 2.47 -2.12
C VAL A 60 4.05 2.02 -3.15
N ARG A 61 4.60 2.98 -3.89
CA ARG A 61 5.84 2.81 -4.63
C ARG A 61 6.93 3.57 -3.91
N VAL A 62 8.06 2.92 -3.69
CA VAL A 62 9.22 3.57 -3.07
C VAL A 62 10.45 3.33 -3.92
N TRP A 63 11.40 4.25 -3.87
CA TRP A 63 12.71 4.00 -4.46
C TRP A 63 13.33 2.73 -3.88
N ALA A 64 13.91 1.91 -4.77
CA ALA A 64 14.63 0.71 -4.37
C ALA A 64 16.00 1.10 -3.79
N ALA A 65 16.00 1.64 -2.57
CA ALA A 65 17.19 1.77 -1.73
C ALA A 65 17.23 0.54 -0.82
N PHE A 66 17.92 -0.51 -1.25
CA PHE A 66 18.09 -1.70 -0.43
C PHE A 66 19.22 -1.45 0.57
N ASP A 67 18.87 -1.25 1.85
CA ASP A 67 19.81 -1.41 2.96
C ASP A 67 19.53 -2.73 3.68
N TYR A 68 20.45 -3.70 3.56
CA TYR A 68 20.32 -5.00 4.20
C TYR A 68 20.25 -4.89 5.74
N ARG A 69 20.78 -3.81 6.33
CA ARG A 69 20.75 -3.56 7.77
C ARG A 69 19.37 -3.11 8.26
N GLN A 70 18.56 -2.56 7.35
CA GLN A 70 17.23 -2.02 7.63
C GLN A 70 16.26 -2.50 6.55
N PRO A 71 15.94 -3.80 6.48
CA PRO A 71 15.16 -4.38 5.39
C PRO A 71 13.72 -3.87 5.33
N THR A 72 13.24 -3.23 6.40
CA THR A 72 11.94 -2.58 6.50
C THR A 72 11.98 -1.09 6.20
N GLU A 73 13.16 -0.47 6.20
CA GLU A 73 13.32 0.91 5.75
C GLU A 73 13.30 0.92 4.23
N HIS A 74 12.36 1.67 3.70
CA HIS A 74 12.25 1.89 2.28
C HIS A 74 12.90 3.24 1.92
N GLY A 75 13.34 3.34 0.66
CA GLY A 75 13.70 4.63 0.08
C GLY A 75 12.53 5.63 0.08
N PRO A 76 12.76 6.85 -0.42
CA PRO A 76 11.70 7.85 -0.51
C PRO A 76 10.48 7.34 -1.26
N VAL A 77 9.30 7.68 -0.73
CA VAL A 77 8.02 7.34 -1.37
C VAL A 77 7.89 8.10 -2.68
N LEU A 78 7.71 7.36 -3.76
CA LEU A 78 7.43 7.88 -5.10
C LEU A 78 5.95 8.19 -5.23
N GLU A 79 5.11 7.20 -4.95
CA GLU A 79 3.67 7.34 -5.06
C GLU A 79 2.98 6.60 -3.92
N TYR A 80 1.84 7.12 -3.50
CA TYR A 80 1.01 6.54 -2.47
C TYR A 80 -0.45 6.62 -2.89
N ARG A 81 -1.17 5.53 -2.67
CA ARG A 81 -2.62 5.44 -2.80
C ARG A 81 -3.20 4.70 -1.61
N SER A 82 -4.36 5.16 -1.17
CA SER A 82 -5.14 4.48 -0.15
C SER A 82 -6.60 4.40 -0.57
N GLY A 83 -7.26 3.30 -0.22
CA GLY A 83 -8.66 3.08 -0.56
C GLY A 83 -9.07 1.64 -0.30
N TYR A 84 -10.22 1.24 -0.83
CA TYR A 84 -10.62 -0.17 -0.83
C TYR A 84 -9.62 -1.02 -1.63
N VAL A 85 -9.41 -2.26 -1.17
CA VAL A 85 -8.38 -3.15 -1.72
C VAL A 85 -8.40 -3.25 -3.24
N VAL A 86 -9.58 -3.33 -3.85
CA VAL A 86 -9.72 -3.51 -5.30
C VAL A 86 -9.15 -2.31 -6.03
N ASN A 87 -9.50 -1.09 -5.60
CA ASN A 87 -9.01 0.15 -6.21
C ASN A 87 -7.50 0.32 -6.02
N ALA A 88 -6.97 -0.05 -4.84
CA ALA A 88 -5.55 0.03 -4.56
C ALA A 88 -4.74 -0.97 -5.40
N VAL A 89 -5.27 -2.19 -5.56
CA VAL A 89 -4.69 -3.24 -6.40
C VAL A 89 -4.74 -2.85 -7.88
N ASP A 90 -5.90 -2.40 -8.37
CA ASP A 90 -6.06 -1.99 -9.77
C ASP A 90 -5.09 -0.86 -10.13
N TRP A 91 -4.97 0.17 -9.29
CA TRP A 91 -3.98 1.23 -9.49
C TRP A 91 -2.55 0.69 -9.59
N LEU A 92 -2.19 -0.21 -8.68
CA LEU A 92 -0.84 -0.74 -8.58
C LEU A 92 -0.50 -1.65 -9.78
N LEU A 93 -1.48 -2.38 -10.32
CA LEU A 93 -1.31 -3.24 -11.48
C LEU A 93 -1.34 -2.48 -12.81
N ASP A 94 -2.19 -1.46 -12.95
CA ASP A 94 -2.32 -0.68 -14.18
C ASP A 94 -1.06 0.14 -14.51
N SER A 95 -0.31 0.53 -13.48
CA SER A 95 0.90 1.33 -13.62
C SER A 95 2.20 0.55 -13.39
N ALA A 96 2.13 -0.79 -13.42
CA ALA A 96 3.21 -1.71 -13.06
C ALA A 96 4.47 -1.63 -13.94
N ASP A 97 4.36 -1.12 -15.18
CA ASP A 97 5.44 -1.07 -16.17
C ASP A 97 6.13 0.31 -16.28
N ALA A 98 5.76 1.27 -15.44
CA ALA A 98 6.38 2.58 -15.46
C ALA A 98 7.78 2.53 -14.80
N PRO A 99 8.89 2.85 -15.52
CA PRO A 99 10.20 2.93 -14.88
C PRO A 99 10.22 4.02 -13.80
N ALA A 100 11.06 3.84 -12.76
CA ALA A 100 11.19 4.80 -11.66
C ALA A 100 11.39 6.26 -12.11
N SER A 101 12.10 6.47 -13.22
CA SER A 101 12.34 7.79 -13.81
C SER A 101 11.05 8.51 -14.27
N ARG A 102 10.02 7.76 -14.70
CA ARG A 102 8.70 8.33 -15.03
C ARG A 102 7.84 8.58 -13.80
N LEU A 103 8.12 7.87 -12.70
CA LEU A 103 7.44 7.98 -11.42
C LEU A 103 8.06 9.03 -10.49
N ALA A 104 9.12 9.71 -10.93
CA ALA A 104 9.98 10.56 -10.10
C ALA A 104 9.35 11.88 -9.63
N ARG A 105 8.05 11.91 -9.33
CA ARG A 105 7.43 12.96 -8.54
C ARG A 105 7.34 12.45 -7.10
N PRO A 106 8.24 12.86 -6.18
CA PRO A 106 8.18 12.42 -4.79
C PRO A 106 6.80 12.66 -4.19
N TYR A 107 6.30 11.67 -3.46
CA TYR A 107 5.06 11.82 -2.72
C TYR A 107 5.26 12.83 -1.59
N ALA A 108 4.43 13.87 -1.58
CA ALA A 108 4.31 14.78 -0.46
C ALA A 108 3.12 14.31 0.40
N PRO A 109 3.35 13.79 1.62
CA PRO A 109 2.24 13.40 2.49
C PRO A 109 1.34 14.62 2.77
N PRO A 110 0.00 14.44 2.87
CA PRO A 110 -0.86 15.49 3.34
C PRO A 110 -0.40 15.92 4.73
N SER A 111 -0.34 17.23 4.97
CA SER A 111 -0.01 17.78 6.29
C SER A 111 -0.99 17.25 7.34
N ALA A 112 -0.52 17.08 8.58
CA ALA A 112 -1.34 16.60 9.70
C ALA A 112 -2.62 17.44 9.91
N GLU A 113 -2.62 18.69 9.45
CA GLU A 113 -3.77 19.59 9.44
C GLU A 113 -4.86 19.18 8.45
N ASN A 114 -4.48 18.68 7.26
CA ASN A 114 -5.42 18.18 6.24
C ASN A 114 -6.03 16.84 6.67
N LEU A 115 -5.24 15.96 7.30
CA LEU A 115 -5.72 14.68 7.84
C LEU A 115 -6.70 14.85 9.02
N ARG A 116 -6.63 15.98 9.74
CA ARG A 116 -7.59 16.33 10.80
C ARG A 116 -8.90 16.85 10.20
N ARG A 117 -8.83 17.74 9.20
CA ARG A 117 -10.04 18.23 8.51
C ARG A 117 -10.85 17.11 7.84
N GLU A 118 -10.20 16.13 7.21
CA GLU A 118 -10.91 14.99 6.61
C GLU A 118 -11.58 14.06 7.64
N ARG A 119 -11.08 14.03 8.89
CA ARG A 119 -11.75 13.32 9.99
C ARG A 119 -12.94 14.10 10.55
N ASP A 120 -12.80 15.43 10.65
CA ASP A 120 -13.86 16.30 11.19
C ASP A 120 -15.01 16.52 10.19
N GLU A 121 -14.73 16.51 8.88
CA GLU A 121 -15.76 16.64 7.83
C GLU A 121 -16.54 15.34 7.56
N GLY A 122 -16.08 14.20 8.10
CA GLY A 122 -16.78 12.91 8.01
C GLY A 122 -17.88 12.68 9.07
N ASP A 123 -17.96 13.55 10.08
CA ASP A 123 -18.92 13.43 11.21
C ASP A 123 -20.00 14.53 11.17
N GLY A 124 -20.05 15.29 10.08
CA GLY A 124 -20.94 16.43 9.90
C GLY A 124 -21.93 16.25 8.76
N THR A 125 -22.88 15.31 8.87
CA THR A 125 -24.16 15.42 8.16
C THR A 125 -25.26 14.51 8.73
N GLY A 126 -26.27 15.13 9.36
CA GLY A 126 -27.66 14.70 9.32
C GLY A 126 -28.18 13.91 10.52
#